data_AF-A0A9D2LYS1-F1
#
_entry.id   AF-A0A9D2LYS1-F1
#
_cell.length_a   1.000
_cell.length_b   1.000
_cell.length_c   1.000
_cell.angle_alpha   90.00
_cell.angle_beta   90.00
_cell.angle_gamma   90.00
#
_symmetry.space_group_name_H-M   'P 1'
#
loop_
_entity.id
_entity.type
_entity.pdbx_description
1 polymer ?
#
loop_
_entity_poly.entity_id
_entity_poly.type
_entity_poly.pdbx_seq_one_letter_code
_entity_poly.pdbx_strand_id
1 'polypeptide(L)'
;MANKVEVTYNPQLGYLKTVFTHPFDFLTEIQSYSQEQNALELVAGTYQKKTARVRVDLLTETAFRFRMYPYEEKVFENAVFPLEGRQAYSLEDKGECLSLSTGRMELRLQKRPWQLSVLLDGKPLTHENVCDSNVDNMCKYLPIGFDCDGQGNVVKVRETMYMYSDENF
;
A
#
# COMPACT_ATOMS: atom_id res chain seq x y z
N MET A 1 -18.68 50.23 -10.40
CA MET A 1 -19.09 49.29 -9.32
C MET A 1 -18.57 47.92 -9.71
N ALA A 2 -17.68 47.33 -8.92
CA ALA A 2 -17.06 46.03 -9.24
C ALA A 2 -18.08 44.91 -8.98
N ASN A 3 -18.37 44.11 -10.00
CA ASN A 3 -19.17 42.89 -9.87
C ASN A 3 -18.44 41.93 -8.94
N LYS A 4 -18.83 41.88 -7.66
CA LYS A 4 -18.40 40.80 -6.75
C LYS A 4 -19.07 39.52 -7.24
N VAL A 5 -18.27 38.64 -7.83
CA VAL A 5 -18.69 37.26 -8.13
C VAL A 5 -18.84 36.55 -6.79
N GLU A 6 -20.03 36.03 -6.54
CA GLU A 6 -20.31 35.21 -5.36
C GLU A 6 -19.65 33.84 -5.57
N VAL A 7 -18.58 33.57 -4.83
CA VAL A 7 -17.90 32.27 -4.86
C VAL A 7 -18.43 31.48 -3.68
N THR A 8 -19.20 30.43 -3.95
CA THR A 8 -19.63 29.47 -2.94
C THR A 8 -18.40 28.62 -2.57
N TYR A 9 -17.79 28.91 -1.42
CA TYR A 9 -16.74 28.06 -0.87
C TYR A 9 -17.36 26.71 -0.51
N ASN A 10 -16.88 25.63 -1.11
CA ASN A 10 -17.28 24.28 -0.73
C ASN A 10 -16.91 24.10 0.75
N PRO A 11 -17.87 23.92 1.68
CA PRO A 11 -17.53 23.70 3.08
C PRO A 11 -16.73 22.40 3.15
N GLN A 12 -15.42 22.53 3.32
CA GLN A 12 -14.48 21.41 3.47
C GLN A 12 -14.75 20.73 4.82
N LEU A 13 -15.82 19.94 4.88
CA LEU A 13 -16.04 18.97 5.94
C LEU A 13 -14.90 17.95 5.84
N GLY A 14 -14.15 17.76 6.91
CA GLY A 14 -12.91 16.95 6.97
C GLY A 14 -13.10 15.44 6.80
N TYR A 15 -14.01 15.00 5.94
CA TYR A 15 -14.22 13.61 5.59
C TYR A 15 -13.51 13.31 4.27
N LEU A 16 -12.64 12.29 4.29
CA LEU A 16 -11.93 11.79 3.12
C LEU A 16 -12.96 11.28 2.10
N LYS A 17 -13.19 12.04 1.03
CA LYS A 17 -14.09 11.67 -0.05
C LYS A 17 -13.24 11.16 -1.22
N THR A 18 -13.53 9.96 -1.70
CA THR A 18 -12.83 9.38 -2.85
C THR A 18 -13.49 9.81 -4.16
N VAL A 19 -12.71 10.10 -5.20
CA VAL A 19 -13.23 10.32 -6.57
C VAL A 19 -13.69 9.02 -7.24
N PHE A 20 -13.34 7.87 -6.68
CA PHE A 20 -13.66 6.58 -7.27
C PHE A 20 -15.13 6.24 -7.01
N THR A 21 -15.92 6.20 -8.08
CA THR A 21 -17.34 5.78 -8.08
C THR A 21 -17.52 4.28 -8.30
N HIS A 22 -16.43 3.57 -8.57
CA HIS A 22 -16.35 2.13 -8.81
C HIS A 22 -16.13 1.43 -7.46
N PRO A 23 -16.54 0.15 -7.30
CA PRO A 23 -16.36 -0.58 -6.04
C PRO A 23 -14.88 -0.97 -5.87
N PHE A 24 -14.08 0.01 -5.46
CA PHE A 24 -12.68 -0.13 -5.12
C PHE A 24 -12.52 -0.42 -3.63
N ASP A 25 -11.57 -1.29 -3.31
CA ASP A 25 -11.19 -1.66 -1.95
C ASP A 25 -9.66 -1.61 -1.83
N PHE A 26 -9.15 -1.29 -0.64
CA PHE A 26 -7.71 -1.09 -0.43
C PHE A 26 -7.31 -1.40 1.00
N LEU A 27 -6.02 -1.65 1.22
CA LEU A 27 -5.48 -1.95 2.54
C LEU A 27 -5.54 -0.71 3.43
N THR A 28 -6.06 -0.88 4.65
CA THR A 28 -6.20 0.22 5.62
C THR A 28 -5.34 0.05 6.85
N GLU A 29 -5.16 -1.20 7.31
CA GLU A 29 -4.40 -1.48 8.52
C GLU A 29 -3.83 -2.90 8.54
N ILE A 30 -2.77 -3.12 9.31
CA ILE A 30 -2.25 -4.45 9.66
C ILE A 30 -2.98 -4.93 10.91
N GLN A 31 -3.70 -6.05 10.80
CA GLN A 31 -4.45 -6.66 11.90
C GLN A 31 -3.62 -7.70 12.66
N SER A 32 -2.81 -8.47 11.93
CA SER A 32 -1.89 -9.45 12.52
C SER A 32 -0.75 -9.77 11.55
N TYR A 33 0.31 -10.40 12.07
CA TYR A 33 1.45 -10.84 11.28
C TYR A 33 2.07 -12.11 11.83
N SER A 34 2.78 -12.85 10.97
CA SER A 34 3.58 -14.00 11.34
C SER A 34 4.89 -14.01 10.56
N GLN A 35 6.00 -14.19 11.27
CA GLN A 35 7.34 -14.17 10.72
C GLN A 35 7.80 -15.58 10.31
N GLU A 36 8.34 -15.70 9.11
CA GLU A 36 9.10 -16.85 8.63
C GLU A 36 10.59 -16.47 8.50
N GLN A 37 11.44 -17.42 8.10
CA GLN A 37 12.88 -17.18 7.97
C GLN A 37 13.23 -16.09 6.94
N ASN A 38 12.50 -16.04 5.82
CA ASN A 38 12.77 -15.16 4.70
C ASN A 38 11.50 -14.47 4.17
N ALA A 39 10.41 -14.52 4.93
CA ALA A 39 9.16 -13.88 4.55
C ALA A 39 8.35 -13.40 5.77
N LEU A 40 7.59 -12.33 5.57
CA LEU A 40 6.58 -11.87 6.51
C LEU A 40 5.19 -12.08 5.90
N GLU A 41 4.33 -12.77 6.63
CA GLU A 41 2.89 -12.88 6.32
C GLU A 41 2.13 -11.87 7.19
N LEU A 42 1.17 -11.19 6.58
CA LEU A 42 0.33 -10.17 7.19
C LEU A 42 -1.14 -10.48 6.88
N VAL A 43 -2.00 -10.23 7.85
CA VAL A 43 -3.44 -10.07 7.62
C VAL A 43 -3.74 -8.58 7.70
N ALA A 44 -4.24 -8.00 6.61
CA ALA A 44 -4.58 -6.60 6.51
C ALA A 44 -6.11 -6.42 6.46
N GLY A 45 -6.60 -5.39 7.15
CA GLY A 45 -7.98 -4.93 7.00
C GLY A 45 -8.13 -4.09 5.72
N THR A 46 -9.33 -4.10 5.14
CA THR A 46 -9.66 -3.31 3.95
C THR A 46 -10.71 -2.24 4.22
N TYR A 47 -10.79 -1.23 3.35
CA TYR A 47 -11.77 -0.15 3.44
C TYR A 47 -13.23 -0.64 3.47
N GLN A 48 -13.54 -1.70 2.72
CA GLN A 48 -14.85 -2.35 2.73
C GLN A 48 -15.07 -3.27 3.94
N LYS A 49 -14.24 -3.16 4.99
CA LYS A 49 -14.30 -3.97 6.23
C LYS A 49 -14.17 -5.47 5.99
N LYS A 50 -13.40 -5.85 4.96
CA LYS A 50 -12.97 -7.22 4.71
C LYS A 50 -11.50 -7.36 5.09
N THR A 51 -10.89 -8.48 4.71
CA THR A 51 -9.48 -8.76 4.95
C THR A 51 -8.77 -9.09 3.65
N ALA A 52 -7.46 -8.86 3.60
CA ALA A 52 -6.57 -9.33 2.56
C ALA A 52 -5.32 -9.92 3.21
N ARG A 53 -4.71 -10.92 2.58
CA ARG A 53 -3.42 -11.45 3.01
C ARG A 53 -2.31 -10.75 2.24
N VAL A 54 -1.25 -10.37 2.92
CA VAL A 54 -0.05 -9.85 2.27
C VAL A 54 1.14 -10.70 2.65
N ARG A 55 1.93 -11.11 1.65
CA ARG A 55 3.20 -11.80 1.83
C ARG A 55 4.34 -10.95 1.28
N VAL A 56 5.35 -10.74 2.10
CA VAL A 56 6.58 -10.03 1.75
C VAL A 56 7.74 -11.02 1.82
N ASP A 57 8.25 -11.48 0.68
CA ASP A 57 9.42 -12.36 0.62
C ASP A 57 10.69 -11.55 0.41
N LEU A 58 11.71 -11.79 1.23
CA LEU A 58 13.03 -11.16 1.11
C LEU A 58 13.90 -12.06 0.25
N LEU A 59 14.26 -11.59 -0.94
CA LEU A 59 14.97 -12.38 -1.95
C LEU A 59 16.48 -12.23 -1.79
N THR A 60 16.95 -11.00 -1.66
CA THR A 60 18.36 -10.63 -1.47
C THR A 60 18.47 -9.48 -0.46
N GLU A 61 19.67 -9.02 -0.16
CA GLU A 61 19.90 -7.82 0.69
C GLU A 61 19.28 -6.52 0.14
N THR A 62 18.85 -6.50 -1.12
CA THR A 62 18.34 -5.30 -1.79
C THR A 62 17.07 -5.54 -2.62
N ALA A 63 16.49 -6.73 -2.55
CA ALA A 63 15.30 -7.08 -3.32
C ALA A 63 14.30 -7.87 -2.49
N PHE A 64 13.02 -7.53 -2.66
CA PHE A 64 11.90 -8.21 -2.04
C PHE A 64 10.79 -8.42 -3.06
N ARG A 65 9.87 -9.33 -2.73
CA ARG A 65 8.65 -9.58 -3.47
C ARG A 65 7.47 -9.25 -2.57
N PHE A 66 6.67 -8.28 -2.97
CA PHE A 66 5.40 -7.97 -2.35
C PHE A 66 4.27 -8.71 -3.06
N ARG A 67 3.38 -9.35 -2.30
CA ARG A 67 2.20 -10.05 -2.84
C ARG A 67 0.99 -9.75 -1.98
N MET A 68 -0.09 -9.31 -2.59
CA MET A 68 -1.39 -9.14 -1.95
C MET A 68 -2.36 -10.16 -2.53
N TYR A 69 -3.10 -10.82 -1.64
CA TYR A 69 -4.19 -11.73 -1.95
C TYR A 69 -5.47 -11.13 -1.36
N PRO A 70 -6.30 -10.49 -2.20
CA PRO A 70 -7.59 -9.97 -1.78
C PRO A 70 -8.49 -11.07 -1.22
N TYR A 71 -9.15 -10.80 -0.09
CA TYR A 71 -10.14 -11.71 0.50
C TYR A 71 -9.57 -13.12 0.74
N GLU A 72 -10.44 -14.13 0.74
CA GLU A 72 -10.05 -15.54 0.82
C GLU A 72 -9.79 -16.15 -0.58
N GLU A 73 -9.39 -15.34 -1.56
CA GLU A 73 -9.14 -15.84 -2.91
C GLU A 73 -8.00 -16.87 -2.92
N LYS A 74 -8.17 -17.90 -3.76
CA LYS A 74 -7.14 -18.92 -3.93
C LYS A 74 -5.90 -18.31 -4.58
N VAL A 75 -4.75 -18.54 -3.96
CA VAL A 75 -3.46 -18.19 -4.52
C VAL A 75 -3.30 -18.85 -5.89
N PHE A 76 -3.18 -18.04 -6.94
CA PHE A 76 -2.85 -18.48 -8.29
C PHE A 76 -1.47 -17.94 -8.66
N GLU A 77 -0.47 -18.83 -8.70
CA GLU A 77 0.88 -18.46 -9.14
C GLU A 77 1.05 -18.74 -10.63
N ASN A 78 1.16 -17.67 -11.43
CA ASN A 78 1.49 -17.74 -12.85
C ASN A 78 2.84 -17.07 -13.12
N ALA A 79 3.86 -17.46 -12.36
CA ALA A 79 5.19 -16.91 -12.51
C ALA A 79 5.84 -17.48 -13.79
N VAL A 80 6.17 -16.60 -14.74
CA VAL A 80 6.89 -16.97 -15.97
C VAL A 80 8.33 -17.39 -15.67
N PHE A 81 8.92 -16.84 -14.60
CA PHE A 81 10.24 -17.20 -14.12
C PHE A 81 10.21 -17.41 -12.60
N PRO A 82 10.95 -18.38 -12.06
CA PRO A 82 11.12 -18.50 -10.62
C PRO A 82 11.93 -17.29 -10.11
N LEU A 83 11.38 -16.60 -9.10
CA LEU A 83 12.15 -15.62 -8.34
C LEU A 83 12.94 -16.38 -7.28
N GLU A 84 14.24 -16.55 -7.54
CA GLU A 84 15.18 -17.16 -6.62
C GLU A 84 15.66 -16.17 -5.56
N GLY A 85 16.18 -16.69 -4.45
CA GLY A 85 16.68 -15.90 -3.33
C GLY A 85 15.89 -16.14 -2.05
N ARG A 86 16.62 -16.30 -0.95
CA ARG A 86 16.06 -16.43 0.40
C ARG A 86 16.99 -15.68 1.34
N GLN A 87 16.67 -14.41 1.58
CA GLN A 87 17.45 -13.56 2.47
C GLN A 87 16.84 -13.62 3.87
N ALA A 88 17.68 -13.95 4.86
CA ALA A 88 17.30 -13.79 6.25
C ALA A 88 17.18 -12.30 6.60
N TYR A 89 16.24 -11.97 7.48
CA TYR A 89 15.97 -10.59 7.87
C TYR A 89 15.70 -10.49 9.37
N SER A 90 15.89 -9.31 9.94
CA SER A 90 15.42 -8.98 11.29
C SER A 90 14.07 -8.26 11.19
N LEU A 91 13.18 -8.56 12.15
CA LEU A 91 11.90 -7.88 12.30
C LEU A 91 11.90 -7.14 13.63
N GLU A 92 11.57 -5.86 13.59
CA GLU A 92 11.37 -5.03 14.77
C GLU A 92 9.95 -4.43 14.74
N ASP A 93 9.18 -4.63 15.81
CA ASP A 93 7.88 -3.99 16.00
C ASP A 93 8.05 -2.70 16.81
N LYS A 94 7.89 -1.55 16.14
CA LYS A 94 8.05 -0.20 16.71
C LYS A 94 6.73 0.40 17.19
N GLY A 95 5.74 -0.43 17.52
CA GLY A 95 4.41 0.00 17.94
C GLY A 95 3.51 0.28 16.74
N GLU A 96 3.69 1.43 16.10
CA GLU A 96 2.88 1.88 14.95
C GLU A 96 3.41 1.38 13.60
N CYS A 97 4.62 0.81 13.58
CA CYS A 97 5.30 0.40 12.36
C CYS A 97 6.02 -0.94 12.59
N LEU A 98 5.97 -1.82 11.59
CA LEU A 98 6.85 -2.98 11.50
C LEU A 98 8.06 -2.62 10.62
N SER A 99 9.25 -3.02 11.04
CA SER A 99 10.51 -2.70 10.38
C SER A 99 11.24 -4.00 10.04
N LEU A 100 11.33 -4.34 8.76
CA LEU A 100 12.04 -5.52 8.26
C LEU A 100 13.39 -5.06 7.72
N SER A 101 14.50 -5.63 8.19
CA SER A 101 15.84 -5.26 7.70
C SER A 101 16.62 -6.47 7.23
N THR A 102 17.23 -6.33 6.06
CA THR A 102 18.19 -7.30 5.49
C THR A 102 19.64 -6.82 5.65
N GLY A 103 19.88 -5.79 6.47
CA GLY A 103 21.16 -5.12 6.63
C GLY A 103 21.30 -3.90 5.72
N ARG A 104 21.07 -4.07 4.41
CA ARG A 104 21.13 -2.96 3.44
C ARG A 104 19.75 -2.35 3.16
N MET A 105 18.75 -3.19 2.90
CA MET A 105 17.38 -2.73 2.68
C MET A 105 16.56 -2.81 3.97
N GLU A 106 15.79 -1.76 4.23
CA GLU A 106 14.79 -1.69 5.31
C GLU A 106 13.41 -1.45 4.69
N LEU A 107 12.45 -2.33 4.99
CA LEU A 107 11.04 -2.13 4.67
C LEU A 107 10.32 -1.66 5.93
N ARG A 108 9.66 -0.51 5.85
CA ARG A 108 8.83 0.03 6.93
C ARG A 108 7.37 -0.10 6.53
N LEU A 109 6.63 -0.87 7.30
CA LEU A 109 5.20 -1.08 7.15
C LEU A 109 4.47 -0.34 8.27
N GLN A 110 3.91 0.82 7.96
CA GLN A 110 3.02 1.53 8.88
C GLN A 110 1.76 0.69 9.09
N LYS A 111 1.43 0.39 10.35
CA LYS A 111 0.30 -0.47 10.69
C LYS A 111 -1.03 0.19 10.43
N ARG A 112 -1.15 1.50 10.66
CA ARG A 112 -2.35 2.28 10.40
C ARG A 112 -2.01 3.78 10.27
N PRO A 113 -2.46 4.48 9.21
CA PRO A 113 -2.96 3.88 7.96
C PRO A 113 -1.88 3.01 7.32
N TRP A 114 -2.29 1.98 6.58
CA TRP A 114 -1.37 1.14 5.81
C TRP A 114 -0.45 2.00 4.94
N GLN A 115 0.87 1.76 5.00
CA GLN A 115 1.84 2.32 4.07
C GLN A 115 3.10 1.46 4.06
N LEU A 116 3.59 1.10 2.87
CA LEU A 116 4.94 0.57 2.68
C LEU A 116 5.91 1.70 2.34
N SER A 117 7.06 1.73 3.01
CA SER A 117 8.23 2.53 2.64
C SER A 117 9.46 1.64 2.52
N VAL A 118 10.32 1.95 1.54
CA VAL A 118 11.55 1.22 1.25
C VAL A 118 12.72 2.16 1.46
N LEU A 119 13.68 1.73 2.27
CA LEU A 119 14.97 2.39 2.42
C LEU A 119 16.07 1.47 1.95
N LEU A 120 17.10 2.04 1.33
CA LEU A 120 18.31 1.36 0.92
C LEU A 120 19.52 2.10 1.50
N ASP A 121 20.37 1.36 2.21
CA ASP A 121 21.56 1.88 2.90
C ASP A 121 21.22 3.10 3.78
N GLY A 122 20.09 3.03 4.48
CA GLY A 122 19.57 4.07 5.38
C GLY A 122 18.91 5.27 4.71
N LYS A 123 18.82 5.30 3.37
CA LYS A 123 18.18 6.38 2.62
C LYS A 123 16.82 5.96 2.08
N PRO A 124 15.78 6.81 2.16
CA PRO A 124 14.51 6.55 1.48
C PRO A 124 14.73 6.33 -0.01
N LEU A 125 14.23 5.20 -0.52
CA LEU A 125 14.25 4.85 -1.93
C LEU A 125 12.89 5.14 -2.58
N THR A 126 11.81 4.66 -1.97
CA THR A 126 10.43 4.92 -2.41
C THR A 126 9.45 4.62 -1.28
N HIS A 127 8.20 5.04 -1.42
CA HIS A 127 7.11 4.69 -0.51
C HIS A 127 5.76 4.74 -1.23
N GLU A 128 4.73 4.10 -0.67
CA GLU A 128 3.37 4.21 -1.20
C GLU A 128 2.84 5.65 -1.08
N ASN A 129 2.08 6.08 -2.09
CA ASN A 129 1.46 7.41 -2.14
C ASN A 129 0.04 7.38 -1.53
N VAL A 130 -0.04 7.28 -0.21
CA VAL A 130 -1.29 7.04 0.54
C VAL A 130 -2.12 8.30 0.84
N CYS A 131 -1.58 9.49 0.54
CA CYS A 131 -2.18 10.79 0.87
C CYS A 131 -2.29 11.75 -0.35
N ASP A 132 -2.24 11.23 -1.58
CA ASP A 132 -2.42 12.07 -2.76
C ASP A 132 -3.85 12.58 -2.82
N SER A 133 -4.06 13.86 -2.52
CA SER A 133 -5.36 14.49 -2.52
C SER A 133 -5.36 15.78 -3.36
N ASN A 134 -6.51 16.06 -3.96
CA ASN A 134 -6.82 17.32 -4.63
C ASN A 134 -6.97 18.45 -3.60
N VAL A 135 -6.97 19.69 -4.09
CA VAL A 135 -7.24 20.91 -3.31
C VAL A 135 -8.63 20.93 -2.65
N ASP A 136 -9.54 20.05 -3.07
CA ASP A 136 -10.87 19.83 -2.51
C ASP A 136 -10.93 18.63 -1.53
N ASN A 137 -9.77 18.15 -1.06
CA ASN A 137 -9.60 16.98 -0.20
C ASN A 137 -10.11 15.66 -0.81
N MET A 138 -10.30 15.60 -2.13
CA MET A 138 -10.61 14.34 -2.79
C MET A 138 -9.33 13.54 -3.04
N CYS A 139 -9.29 12.30 -2.54
CA CYS A 139 -8.15 11.42 -2.76
C CYS A 139 -8.01 11.08 -4.25
N LYS A 140 -6.86 11.42 -4.85
CA LYS A 140 -6.51 11.12 -6.25
C LYS A 140 -6.01 9.70 -6.43
N TYR A 141 -5.21 9.23 -5.48
CA TYR A 141 -4.64 7.89 -5.50
C TYR A 141 -4.74 7.27 -4.11
N LEU A 142 -5.22 6.03 -4.09
CA LEU A 142 -5.42 5.27 -2.88
C LEU A 142 -4.23 4.33 -2.64
N PRO A 143 -4.05 3.85 -1.39
CA PRO A 143 -3.10 2.78 -1.07
C PRO A 143 -3.29 1.56 -1.98
N ILE A 144 -2.33 0.63 -1.92
CA ILE A 144 -2.45 -0.64 -2.64
C ILE A 144 -3.82 -1.30 -2.40
N GLY A 145 -4.44 -1.73 -3.49
CA GLY A 145 -5.82 -2.14 -3.49
C GLY A 145 -6.26 -2.75 -4.81
N PHE A 146 -7.56 -2.87 -5.00
CA PHE A 146 -8.14 -3.58 -6.11
C PHE A 146 -9.57 -3.12 -6.43
N ASP A 147 -9.92 -3.15 -7.71
CA ASP A 147 -11.29 -2.93 -8.19
C ASP A 147 -12.05 -4.26 -8.18
N CYS A 148 -13.30 -4.20 -7.74
CA CYS A 148 -14.25 -5.30 -7.85
C CYS A 148 -15.24 -5.06 -9.01
N ASP A 149 -15.89 -6.12 -9.49
CA ASP A 149 -17.09 -5.98 -10.31
C ASP A 149 -18.36 -5.80 -9.44
N GLY A 150 -19.52 -5.68 -10.09
CA GLY A 150 -20.81 -5.56 -9.38
C GLY A 150 -21.22 -6.81 -8.57
N GLN A 151 -20.52 -7.94 -8.73
CA GLN A 151 -20.72 -9.16 -7.95
C GLN A 151 -19.73 -9.28 -6.78
N GLY A 152 -18.76 -8.37 -6.70
CA GLY A 152 -17.73 -8.35 -5.68
C GLY A 152 -16.49 -9.21 -6.01
N ASN A 153 -16.37 -9.69 -7.25
CA ASN A 153 -15.17 -10.39 -7.71
C ASN A 153 -14.06 -9.40 -8.00
N VAL A 154 -12.81 -9.74 -7.67
CA VAL A 154 -11.66 -8.89 -7.99
C VAL A 154 -11.37 -8.95 -9.48
N VAL A 155 -11.31 -7.79 -10.13
CA VAL A 155 -11.08 -7.69 -11.58
C VAL A 155 -9.79 -6.96 -11.95
N LYS A 156 -9.24 -6.15 -11.03
CA LYS A 156 -8.02 -5.38 -11.27
C LYS A 156 -7.33 -5.04 -9.97
N VAL A 157 -6.00 -5.14 -9.94
CA VAL A 157 -5.17 -4.67 -8.82
C VAL A 157 -4.59 -3.29 -9.14
N ARG A 158 -4.41 -2.46 -8.13
CA ARG A 158 -3.77 -1.14 -8.21
C ARG A 158 -2.68 -1.04 -7.15
N GLU A 159 -1.50 -0.64 -7.58
CA GLU A 159 -0.38 -0.28 -6.72
C GLU A 159 0.08 1.11 -7.14
N THR A 160 0.41 1.95 -6.16
CA THR A 160 0.94 3.29 -6.40
C THR A 160 2.13 3.55 -5.49
N MET A 161 3.21 4.04 -6.09
CA MET A 161 4.38 4.52 -5.37
C MET A 161 4.50 6.02 -5.60
N TYR A 162 5.04 6.71 -4.60
CA TYR A 162 5.35 8.13 -4.70
C TYR A 162 6.46 8.33 -5.74
N MET A 163 6.27 9.35 -6.57
CA MET A 163 7.21 9.73 -7.62
C MET A 163 7.74 11.13 -7.29
N TYR A 164 9.06 11.25 -7.15
CA TYR A 164 9.69 12.54 -6.91
C TYR A 164 9.69 13.38 -8.19
N SER A 165 9.62 14.71 -8.07
CA SER A 165 9.51 15.62 -9.21
C SER A 165 10.71 15.59 -10.16
N ASP A 166 11.84 15.08 -9.69
CA ASP A 166 13.11 14.95 -10.42
C ASP A 166 13.40 13.50 -10.87
N GLU A 167 12.49 12.56 -10.66
CA GLU A 167 12.60 11.20 -11.18
C GLU A 167 12.35 11.13 -12.70
N ASN A 168 13.05 10.21 -13.36
CA ASN A 168 12.89 9.91 -14.79
C ASN A 168 12.75 8.38 -14.97
N PHE A 169 11.91 7.96 -15.92
CA PHE A 169 11.61 6.54 -16.22
C PHE A 169 11.82 6.22 -17.70
#